data_AF-A0A965N3Y8-F1
#
_entry.id   AF-A0A965N3Y8-F1
#
_cell.length_a   1.000
_cell.length_b   1.000
_cell.length_c   1.000
_cell.angle_alpha   90.00
_cell.angle_beta   90.00
_cell.angle_gamma   90.00
#
_symmetry.space_group_name_H-M   'P 1'
#
loop_
_entity.id
_entity.type
_entity.pdbx_description
1 polymer ?
#
loop_
_entity_poly.entity_id
_entity_poly.type
_entity_poly.pdbx_seq_one_letter_code
_entity_poly.pdbx_strand_id
1 'polypeptide(L)'
;MLKLLQRPRSALGELWRHEAVGGMVLMLAASVAIVLANSPLADLYFGCLKLMLGPLSILHWINDALMAVFFLLVGLEIKREFLDGHLANWRARTLPMFAAVGGMAAPAAIYLALTYGSPELRVGWAIPAATDIA
;
A
#
# COMPACT_ATOMS: atom_id res chain seq x y z
N MET A 1 36.46 -0.93 34.53
CA MET A 1 36.16 0.51 34.61
C MET A 1 36.13 1.09 33.19
N LEU A 2 35.07 0.82 32.41
CA LEU A 2 34.88 1.35 31.03
C LEU A 2 33.40 1.19 30.59
N LYS A 3 32.47 1.66 31.44
CA LYS A 3 31.02 1.77 31.14
C LYS A 3 30.61 3.24 31.03
N LEU A 4 31.29 4.06 30.21
CA LEU A 4 31.05 5.51 30.20
C LEU A 4 30.89 6.16 28.82
N LEU A 5 30.57 5.41 27.76
CA LEU A 5 30.20 6.00 26.47
C LEU A 5 28.95 5.36 25.88
N GLN A 6 27.86 5.33 26.64
CA GLN A 6 26.53 5.23 26.01
C GLN A 6 26.20 6.62 25.47
N ARG A 7 26.43 6.81 24.16
CA ARG A 7 25.93 8.01 23.45
C ARG A 7 24.44 8.15 23.77
N PRO A 8 23.94 9.34 24.12
CA PRO A 8 22.50 9.54 24.28
C PRO A 8 21.87 9.18 22.93
N ARG A 9 21.10 8.09 22.92
CA ARG A 9 20.31 7.72 21.75
C ARG A 9 19.36 8.87 21.48
N SER A 10 19.43 9.46 20.29
CA SER A 10 18.51 10.56 19.97
C SER A 10 17.10 10.01 19.99
N ALA A 11 16.18 10.68 20.69
CA ALA A 11 14.77 10.28 20.75
C ALA A 11 14.15 10.19 19.34
N LEU A 12 14.68 10.97 18.39
CA LEU A 12 14.38 10.88 16.97
C LEU A 12 14.79 9.51 16.38
N GLY A 13 15.99 9.01 16.66
CA GLY A 13 16.42 7.69 16.18
C GLY A 13 15.62 6.51 16.76
N GLU A 14 15.00 6.68 17.93
CA GLU A 14 14.09 5.68 18.49
C GLU A 14 12.67 5.79 17.92
N LEU A 15 12.20 7.01 17.63
CA LEU A 15 10.92 7.23 16.94
C LEU A 15 10.92 6.62 15.54
N TRP A 16 12.00 6.81 14.77
CA TRP A 16 12.15 6.26 13.41
C TRP A 16 12.25 4.72 13.36
N ARG A 17 12.47 4.05 14.49
CA ARG A 17 12.46 2.58 14.60
C ARG A 17 11.07 1.99 14.84
N HIS A 18 10.04 2.83 15.04
CA HIS A 18 8.68 2.35 15.22
C HIS A 18 7.97 2.15 13.87
N GLU A 19 7.36 0.98 13.70
CA GLU A 19 6.47 0.64 12.56
C GLU A 19 5.39 1.73 12.33
N ALA A 20 4.95 2.41 13.40
CA ALA A 20 3.96 3.48 13.34
C ALA A 20 4.40 4.73 12.54
N VAL A 21 5.69 4.96 12.31
CA VAL A 21 6.16 6.13 11.54
C VAL A 21 5.76 6.03 10.07
N GLY A 22 5.76 4.83 9.50
CA GLY A 22 5.31 4.60 8.11
C GLY A 22 3.87 5.07 7.91
N GLY A 23 2.97 4.58 8.78
CA GLY A 23 1.56 4.98 8.77
C GLY A 23 1.35 6.49 8.98
N MET A 24 2.09 7.13 9.89
CA MET A 24 1.98 8.59 10.10
C MET A 24 2.40 9.39 8.85
N VAL A 25 3.48 8.99 8.18
CA VAL A 25 3.93 9.64 6.94
C VAL A 25 2.89 9.45 5.83
N LEU A 26 2.31 8.25 5.69
CA LEU A 26 1.26 7.97 4.73
C LEU A 26 0.02 8.84 4.97
N MET A 27 -0.44 8.94 6.22
CA MET A 27 -1.58 9.78 6.60
C MET A 27 -1.33 11.26 6.29
N LEU A 28 -0.12 11.75 6.57
CA LEU A 28 0.26 13.13 6.28
C LEU A 28 0.29 13.39 4.76
N ALA A 29 0.89 12.49 3.98
CA ALA A 29 0.92 12.58 2.53
C ALA A 29 -0.49 12.60 1.92
N ALA A 30 -1.38 11.70 2.37
CA ALA A 30 -2.78 11.67 1.94
C ALA A 30 -3.52 12.96 2.30
N SER A 31 -3.31 13.47 3.52
CA SER A 31 -3.91 14.73 3.97
C SER A 31 -3.47 15.92 3.11
N VAL A 32 -2.16 16.00 2.81
CA VAL A 32 -1.61 17.03 1.91
C VAL A 32 -2.21 16.91 0.50
N ALA A 33 -2.34 15.68 -0.03
CA ALA A 33 -2.94 15.46 -1.34
C ALA A 33 -4.41 15.91 -1.38
N ILE A 34 -5.20 15.61 -0.35
CA ILE A 34 -6.59 16.08 -0.24
C ILE A 34 -6.66 17.61 -0.19
N VAL A 35 -5.80 18.26 0.60
CA VAL A 35 -5.77 19.73 0.69
C VAL A 35 -5.41 20.34 -0.66
N LEU A 36 -4.38 19.84 -1.34
CA LEU A 36 -3.96 20.34 -2.66
C LEU A 36 -5.06 20.18 -3.69
N ALA A 37 -5.70 19.00 -3.76
CA ALA A 37 -6.76 18.68 -4.70
C ALA A 37 -8.02 19.53 -4.53
N ASN A 38 -8.25 20.11 -3.34
CA ASN A 38 -9.41 20.95 -3.03
C ASN A 38 -9.05 22.45 -2.89
N SER A 39 -7.83 22.84 -3.29
CA SER A 39 -7.34 24.22 -3.19
C SER A 39 -7.31 24.95 -4.54
N PRO A 40 -7.04 26.27 -4.59
CA PRO A 40 -6.81 26.99 -5.85
C PRO A 40 -5.66 26.44 -6.70
N LEU A 41 -4.79 25.59 -6.13
CA LEU A 41 -3.70 24.92 -6.83
C LEU A 41 -4.13 23.61 -7.53
N ALA A 42 -5.41 23.21 -7.41
CA ALA A 42 -5.91 21.94 -7.95
C ALA A 42 -5.67 21.79 -9.46
N ASP A 43 -5.90 22.84 -10.25
CA ASP A 43 -5.70 22.81 -11.70
C ASP A 43 -4.23 22.56 -12.06
N LEU A 44 -3.29 23.17 -11.32
CA LEU A 44 -1.86 22.96 -11.50
C LEU A 44 -1.46 21.54 -11.07
N TYR A 45 -2.00 21.05 -9.95
CA TYR A 45 -1.76 19.71 -9.44
C TYR A 45 -2.23 18.62 -10.44
N PHE A 46 -3.49 18.67 -10.87
CA PHE A 46 -4.02 17.72 -11.85
C PHE A 46 -3.44 17.92 -13.24
N GLY A 47 -3.14 19.16 -13.63
CA GLY A 47 -2.47 19.48 -14.90
C GLY A 47 -1.10 18.85 -15.00
N CYS A 48 -0.29 18.93 -13.93
CA CYS A 48 1.01 18.27 -13.84
C CYS A 48 0.87 16.74 -13.96
N LEU A 49 -0.03 16.12 -13.20
CA LEU A 49 -0.23 14.66 -13.21
C LEU A 49 -0.70 14.11 -14.58
N LYS A 50 -1.42 14.92 -15.35
CA LYS A 50 -1.91 14.57 -16.70
C LYS A 50 -0.89 14.82 -17.81
N LEU A 51 0.21 15.53 -17.52
CA LEU A 51 1.22 15.83 -18.52
C LEU A 51 1.81 14.53 -19.10
N MET A 52 1.89 14.45 -20.42
CA MET A 52 2.37 13.26 -21.12
C MET A 52 3.90 13.25 -21.19
N LEU A 53 4.51 12.18 -20.71
CA LEU A 53 5.94 11.89 -20.85
C LEU A 53 6.09 10.64 -21.72
N GLY A 54 6.19 10.84 -23.03
CA GLY A 54 6.17 9.75 -24.00
C GLY A 54 4.76 9.13 -24.11
N PRO A 55 4.60 7.79 -24.00
CA PRO A 55 3.32 7.13 -24.20
C PRO A 55 2.39 7.19 -22.98
N LEU A 56 2.89 7.62 -21.82
CA LEU A 56 2.17 7.61 -20.55
C LEU A 56 2.17 8.99 -19.90
N SER A 57 1.14 9.28 -19.09
CA SER A 57 1.14 10.49 -18.27
C SER A 57 2.07 10.37 -17.08
N ILE A 58 2.46 11.50 -16.47
CA ILE A 58 3.24 11.54 -15.23
C ILE A 58 2.60 10.64 -14.15
N LEU A 59 1.28 10.71 -13.98
CA LEU A 59 0.56 9.86 -13.05
C LEU A 59 0.78 8.36 -13.30
N HIS A 60 0.69 7.92 -14.57
CA HIS A 60 0.88 6.51 -14.91
C HIS A 60 2.33 6.07 -14.68
N TRP A 61 3.31 6.89 -15.04
CA TRP A 61 4.72 6.61 -14.74
C TRP A 61 4.98 6.47 -13.24
N ILE A 62 4.43 7.38 -12.42
CA ILE A 62 4.56 7.32 -10.97
C ILE A 62 3.92 6.05 -10.44
N ASN A 63 2.69 5.74 -10.85
CA ASN A 63 1.97 4.55 -10.39
C ASN A 63 2.73 3.28 -10.76
N ASP A 64 3.13 3.10 -12.01
CA ASP A 64 3.79 1.88 -12.47
C ASP A 64 5.15 1.70 -11.80
N ALA A 65 5.96 2.76 -11.70
CA ALA A 65 7.28 2.69 -11.08
C ALA A 65 7.21 2.43 -9.56
N LEU A 66 6.36 3.16 -8.84
CA LEU A 66 6.22 2.97 -7.40
C LEU A 66 5.59 1.62 -7.06
N MET A 67 4.57 1.18 -7.81
CA MET A 67 3.98 -0.14 -7.62
C MET A 67 4.95 -1.26 -7.97
N ALA A 68 5.81 -1.10 -8.98
CA ALA A 68 6.84 -2.09 -9.28
C ALA A 68 7.82 -2.28 -8.12
N VAL A 69 8.27 -1.18 -7.50
CA VAL A 69 9.14 -1.24 -6.31
C VAL A 69 8.40 -1.84 -5.11
N PHE A 70 7.15 -1.42 -4.88
CA PHE A 70 6.32 -1.95 -3.79
C PHE A 70 6.11 -3.46 -3.92
N PHE A 71 5.67 -3.94 -5.10
CA PHE A 71 5.44 -5.36 -5.33
C PHE A 71 6.74 -6.18 -5.34
N LEU A 72 7.88 -5.58 -5.70
CA LEU A 72 9.17 -6.24 -5.53
C LEU A 72 9.44 -6.53 -4.04
N LEU A 73 9.24 -5.54 -3.16
CA LEU A 73 9.43 -5.71 -1.72
C LEU A 73 8.44 -6.73 -1.15
N VAL A 74 7.15 -6.62 -1.50
CA VAL A 74 6.12 -7.60 -1.10
C VAL A 74 6.47 -9.00 -1.60
N GLY A 75 6.94 -9.14 -2.83
CA GLY A 75 7.35 -10.43 -3.39
C GLY A 75 8.55 -11.06 -2.67
N LEU A 76 9.55 -10.25 -2.31
CA LEU A 76 10.69 -10.71 -1.50
C LEU A 76 10.25 -11.13 -0.10
N GLU A 77 9.31 -10.41 0.50
CA GLU A 77 8.78 -10.71 1.83
C GLU A 77 7.94 -11.99 1.83
N ILE A 78 7.06 -12.18 0.84
CA ILE A 78 6.31 -13.42 0.66
C ILE A 78 7.28 -14.60 0.45
N LYS A 79 8.34 -14.42 -0.35
CA LYS A 79 9.37 -15.46 -0.53
C LYS A 79 10.06 -15.79 0.80
N ARG A 80 10.41 -14.79 1.60
CA ARG A 80 11.02 -14.97 2.93
C ARG A 80 10.09 -15.77 3.86
N GLU A 81 8.82 -15.39 3.94
CA GLU A 81 7.82 -16.07 4.77
C GLU A 81 7.54 -17.51 4.31
N PHE A 82 7.63 -17.77 3.01
CA PHE A 82 7.43 -19.10 2.44
C PHE A 82 8.62 -20.05 2.65
N LEU A 83 9.84 -19.53 2.73
CA LEU A 83 11.05 -20.33 2.96
C LEU A 83 11.28 -20.59 4.45
N ASP A 84 11.30 -19.53 5.25
CA ASP A 84 11.77 -19.60 6.65
C ASP A 84 10.77 -19.01 7.66
N GLY A 85 9.59 -18.55 7.22
CA GLY A 85 8.60 -17.89 8.07
C GLY A 85 7.34 -18.72 8.36
N HIS A 86 6.25 -18.02 8.68
CA HIS A 86 4.99 -18.61 9.12
C HIS A 86 4.26 -19.37 8.01
N LEU A 87 4.61 -19.09 6.75
CA LEU A 87 4.08 -19.79 5.59
C LEU A 87 4.92 -21.02 5.23
N ALA A 88 6.08 -21.26 5.85
CA ALA A 88 6.96 -22.38 5.49
C ALA A 88 6.32 -23.76 5.73
N ASN A 89 5.51 -23.91 6.79
CA ASN A 89 4.86 -25.17 7.10
C ASN A 89 3.44 -25.27 6.48
N TRP A 90 3.12 -26.43 5.89
CA TRP A 90 1.82 -26.66 5.25
C TRP A 90 0.63 -26.47 6.21
N ARG A 91 0.75 -26.94 7.46
CA ARG A 91 -0.33 -26.77 8.45
C ARG A 91 -0.50 -25.32 8.90
N ALA A 92 0.55 -24.50 8.82
CA ALA A 92 0.51 -23.09 9.24
C ALA A 92 0.00 -22.18 8.12
N ARG A 93 0.28 -22.49 6.84
CA ARG A 93 -0.15 -21.66 5.70
C ARG A 93 -1.61 -21.85 5.28
N THR A 94 -2.26 -22.96 5.63
CA THR A 94 -3.63 -23.27 5.20
C THR A 94 -4.64 -22.26 5.74
N LEU A 95 -4.57 -21.93 7.03
CA LEU A 95 -5.50 -20.99 7.66
C LEU A 95 -5.39 -19.57 7.04
N PRO A 96 -4.19 -18.94 6.93
CA PRO A 96 -4.04 -17.66 6.24
C PRO A 96 -4.50 -17.69 4.78
N MET A 97 -4.28 -18.79 4.06
CA MET A 97 -4.68 -18.93 2.66
C MET A 97 -6.20 -18.90 2.51
N PHE A 98 -6.94 -19.70 3.30
CA PHE A 98 -8.40 -19.67 3.26
C PHE A 98 -8.97 -18.35 3.78
N ALA A 99 -8.35 -17.77 4.81
CA ALA A 99 -8.74 -16.45 5.31
C ALA A 99 -8.57 -15.36 4.25
N ALA A 100 -7.46 -15.37 3.50
CA ALA A 100 -7.20 -14.42 2.42
C ALA A 100 -8.18 -14.62 1.24
N VAL A 101 -8.44 -15.86 0.84
CA VAL A 101 -9.42 -16.16 -0.22
C VAL A 101 -10.82 -15.70 0.19
N GLY A 102 -11.25 -15.98 1.43
CA GLY A 102 -12.52 -15.49 1.95
C GLY A 102 -12.57 -13.96 2.05
N GLY A 103 -11.49 -13.35 2.55
CA GLY A 103 -11.33 -11.91 2.68
C GLY A 103 -11.33 -11.16 1.35
N MET A 104 -10.94 -11.81 0.25
CA MET A 104 -11.05 -11.26 -1.11
C MET A 104 -12.42 -11.56 -1.75
N ALA A 105 -12.90 -12.80 -1.65
CA ALA A 105 -14.10 -13.25 -2.35
C ALA A 105 -15.38 -12.61 -1.80
N ALA A 106 -15.50 -12.46 -0.48
CA ALA A 106 -16.67 -11.87 0.16
C ALA A 106 -16.92 -10.41 -0.26
N PRO A 107 -15.95 -9.46 -0.11
CA PRO A 107 -16.16 -8.08 -0.55
C PRO A 107 -16.35 -7.96 -2.07
N ALA A 108 -15.65 -8.77 -2.86
CA ALA A 108 -15.85 -8.82 -4.31
C ALA A 108 -17.28 -9.24 -4.70
N ALA A 109 -17.80 -10.30 -4.07
CA ALA A 109 -19.16 -10.78 -4.33
C ALA A 109 -20.22 -9.75 -3.91
N ILE A 110 -20.03 -9.10 -2.76
CA ILE A 110 -20.93 -8.03 -2.29
C ILE A 110 -20.93 -6.87 -3.30
N TYR A 111 -19.76 -6.42 -3.74
CA TYR A 111 -19.66 -5.35 -4.74
C TYR A 111 -20.36 -5.72 -6.04
N LEU A 112 -20.09 -6.91 -6.59
CA LEU A 112 -20.70 -7.36 -7.84
C LEU A 112 -22.22 -7.50 -7.74
N ALA A 113 -22.74 -7.93 -6.59
CA ALA A 113 -24.17 -8.01 -6.34
C ALA A 113 -24.82 -6.60 -6.34
N LEU A 114 -24.17 -5.63 -5.69
CA LEU A 114 -24.64 -4.24 -5.64
C LEU A 114 -24.54 -3.54 -7.00
N THR A 115 -23.52 -3.84 -7.80
CA THR A 115 -23.29 -3.22 -9.12
C THR A 115 -23.87 -4.02 -10.29
N TYR A 116 -24.71 -5.03 -10.04
CA TYR A 116 -25.17 -5.95 -11.08
C TYR A 116 -25.86 -5.25 -12.27
N GLY A 117 -26.61 -4.17 -12.01
CA GLY A 117 -27.33 -3.40 -13.04
C GLY A 117 -26.47 -2.45 -13.87
N SER A 118 -25.18 -2.29 -13.55
CA SER A 118 -24.26 -1.33 -14.18
C SER A 118 -23.05 -2.05 -14.77
N PRO A 119 -23.11 -2.46 -16.05
CA PRO A 119 -22.03 -3.21 -16.71
C PRO A 119 -20.65 -2.57 -16.59
N GLU A 120 -20.58 -1.24 -16.65
CA GLU A 120 -19.37 -0.42 -16.54
C GLU A 120 -18.68 -0.53 -15.17
N LEU A 121 -19.43 -0.78 -14.10
CA LEU A 121 -18.88 -0.86 -12.75
C LEU A 121 -18.27 -2.22 -12.41
N ARG A 122 -18.58 -3.27 -13.19
CA ARG A 122 -18.10 -4.64 -12.94
C ARG A 122 -16.58 -4.77 -12.99
N VAL A 123 -15.89 -3.90 -13.73
CA VAL A 123 -14.41 -3.89 -13.78
C VAL A 123 -13.79 -3.60 -12.40
N GLY A 124 -14.52 -2.91 -11.53
CA GLY A 124 -14.06 -2.51 -10.20
C GLY A 124 -14.17 -3.58 -9.10
N TRP A 125 -14.47 -4.83 -9.42
CA TRP A 125 -14.72 -5.89 -8.43
C TRP A 125 -13.58 -6.14 -7.45
N ALA A 126 -12.34 -5.84 -7.86
CA ALA A 126 -11.14 -6.04 -7.05
C ALA A 126 -10.84 -4.87 -6.09
N ILE A 127 -11.49 -3.71 -6.27
CA ILE A 127 -11.28 -2.52 -5.42
C ILE A 127 -11.53 -2.81 -3.93
N PRO A 128 -12.68 -3.41 -3.52
CA PRO A 128 -12.96 -3.65 -2.10
C PRO A 128 -12.20 -4.86 -1.52
N ALA A 129 -11.49 -5.62 -2.35
CA ALA A 129 -10.67 -6.74 -1.89
C ALA A 129 -9.23 -6.34 -1.53
N ALA A 130 -8.77 -5.16 -1.96
CA ALA A 130 -7.43 -4.68 -1.64
C ALA A 130 -7.36 -4.21 -0.18
N THR A 131 -6.35 -4.66 0.56
CA THR A 131 -6.03 -4.17 1.91
C THR A 131 -4.66 -3.50 1.89
N ASP A 132 -4.58 -2.29 2.44
CA ASP A 132 -3.30 -1.60 2.61
C ASP A 132 -2.52 -2.25 3.77
N ILE A 133 -1.27 -2.63 3.50
CA ILE A 133 -0.39 -3.37 4.41
C ILE A 133 0.65 -2.47 5.11
N ALA A 134 0.73 -1.20 4.69
CA ALA A 134 1.75 -0.24 5.14
C ALA A 134 1.58 0.27 6.58
#